data_AF-A0A9N6YWZ1-F1
#
_entry.id   AF-A0A9N6YWZ1-F1
#
_cell.length_a   1.000
_cell.length_b   1.000
_cell.length_c   1.000
_cell.angle_alpha   90.00
_cell.angle_beta   90.00
_cell.angle_gamma   90.00
#
_symmetry.space_group_name_H-M   'P 1'
#
loop_
_entity.id
_entity.type
_entity.pdbx_description
1 polymer ?
#
loop_
_entity_poly.entity_id
_entity_poly.type
_entity_poly.pdbx_seq_one_letter_code
_entity_poly.pdbx_strand_id
1 'polypeptide(L)'
;MAEEVAKAVAALDEFDVSYETNPMGTVIEADDAETLFAAAAAAHEAVDGDRVSTFLKIDDKRTSDATAADKVTAVEDHLGREAKRER
;
A
#
# COMPACT_ATOMS: atom_id res chain seq x y z
N MET A 1 6.41 -14.63 -10.74
CA MET A 1 5.72 -13.36 -10.40
C MET A 1 5.32 -13.31 -8.94
N ALA A 2 4.59 -14.29 -8.39
CA ALA A 2 4.27 -14.31 -6.95
C ALA A 2 5.51 -14.25 -6.05
N GLU A 3 6.58 -14.98 -6.39
CA GLU A 3 7.86 -14.93 -5.67
C GLU A 3 8.50 -13.53 -5.69
N GLU A 4 8.52 -12.87 -6.85
CA GLU A 4 9.02 -11.50 -6.97
C GLU A 4 8.17 -10.48 -6.19
N VAL A 5 6.84 -10.61 -6.22
CA VAL A 5 5.94 -9.78 -5.40
C VAL A 5 6.20 -10.02 -3.91
N ALA A 6 6.48 -11.26 -3.50
CA ALA A 6 6.82 -11.56 -2.11
C ALA A 6 8.14 -10.91 -1.68
N LYS A 7 9.17 -10.84 -2.56
CA LYS A 7 10.39 -10.08 -2.28
C LYS A 7 10.11 -8.58 -2.11
N ALA A 8 9.30 -8.01 -2.99
CA ALA A 8 8.92 -6.59 -2.91
C ALA A 8 8.17 -6.28 -1.60
N VAL A 9 7.27 -7.15 -1.16
CA VAL A 9 6.55 -7.00 0.11
C VAL A 9 7.50 -7.19 1.30
N ALA A 10 8.38 -8.18 1.27
CA ALA A 10 9.35 -8.42 2.35
C ALA A 10 10.34 -7.27 2.51
N ALA A 11 10.71 -6.57 1.43
CA ALA A 11 11.55 -5.38 1.51
C ALA A 11 10.93 -4.23 2.34
N LEU A 12 9.59 -4.23 2.50
CA LEU A 12 8.91 -3.23 3.33
C LEU A 12 9.17 -3.44 4.84
N ASP A 13 9.55 -4.65 5.27
CA ASP A 13 9.83 -4.99 6.67
C ASP A 13 11.02 -4.21 7.25
N GLU A 14 11.85 -3.60 6.40
CA GLU A 14 13.01 -2.79 6.79
C GLU A 14 12.65 -1.33 7.10
N PHE A 15 11.40 -0.92 6.88
CA PHE A 15 10.94 0.46 7.01
C PHE A 15 9.88 0.59 8.10
N ASP A 16 9.79 1.77 8.72
CA ASP A 16 8.75 2.10 9.69
C ASP A 16 7.43 2.44 8.96
N VAL A 17 6.82 1.41 8.37
CA VAL A 17 5.58 1.49 7.59
C VAL A 17 4.63 0.36 7.99
N SER A 18 3.33 0.62 7.89
CA SER A 18 2.33 -0.45 7.86
C SER A 18 2.04 -0.82 6.41
N TYR A 19 1.69 -2.08 6.14
CA TYR A 19 1.28 -2.48 4.80
C TYR A 19 0.21 -3.57 4.79
N GLU A 20 -0.66 -3.53 3.79
CA GLU A 20 -1.65 -4.57 3.50
C GLU A 20 -1.65 -4.91 2.01
N THR A 21 -1.38 -6.17 1.68
CA THR A 21 -1.45 -6.65 0.29
C THR A 21 -2.88 -7.07 -0.06
N ASN A 22 -3.39 -6.55 -1.19
CA ASN A 22 -4.67 -6.92 -1.77
C ASN A 22 -4.50 -7.34 -3.25
N PRO A 23 -5.57 -7.82 -3.93
CA PRO A 23 -5.45 -8.33 -5.30
C PRO A 23 -4.92 -7.33 -6.35
N MET A 24 -4.98 -6.02 -6.08
CA MET A 24 -4.59 -4.96 -7.00
C MET A 24 -3.27 -4.29 -6.64
N GLY A 25 -2.66 -4.63 -5.51
CA GLY A 25 -1.40 -4.08 -5.04
C GLY A 25 -1.30 -4.05 -3.52
N THR A 26 -0.29 -3.36 -3.03
CA THR A 26 -0.03 -3.19 -1.59
C THR A 26 -0.35 -1.76 -1.18
N VAL A 27 -1.21 -1.61 -0.18
CA VAL A 27 -1.43 -0.31 0.50
C VAL A 27 -0.32 -0.17 1.53
N ILE A 28 0.38 0.97 1.52
CA ILE A 28 1.47 1.29 2.44
C ILE A 28 1.10 2.59 3.16
N GLU A 29 1.23 2.64 4.47
CA GLU A 29 1.07 3.86 5.26
C GLU A 29 2.37 4.19 6.00
N ALA A 30 2.74 5.47 5.97
CA ALA A 30 3.93 6.02 6.59
C ALA A 30 3.62 7.42 7.14
N ASP A 31 4.33 7.84 8.19
CA ASP A 31 4.15 9.17 8.80
C ASP A 31 4.62 10.32 7.89
N ASP A 32 5.50 10.02 6.93
CA ASP A 32 6.05 11.00 6.01
C ASP A 32 6.33 10.41 4.62
N ALA A 33 6.43 11.30 3.64
CA ALA A 33 6.65 10.92 2.24
C ALA A 33 8.05 10.36 1.97
N GLU A 34 9.07 10.76 2.74
CA GLU A 34 10.45 10.29 2.55
C GLU A 34 10.54 8.80 2.88
N THR A 35 9.98 8.39 4.01
CA THR A 35 9.86 6.98 4.42
C THR A 35 9.09 6.17 3.38
N LEU A 36 7.96 6.69 2.89
CA LEU A 36 7.17 6.03 1.84
C LEU A 36 7.97 5.84 0.54
N PHE A 37 8.69 6.88 0.09
CA PHE A 37 9.50 6.78 -1.13
C PHE A 37 10.66 5.81 -0.97
N ALA A 38 11.31 5.79 0.19
CA ALA A 38 12.40 4.86 0.47
C ALA A 38 11.90 3.40 0.46
N ALA A 39 10.77 3.13 1.11
CA ALA A 39 10.13 1.81 1.11
C ALA A 39 9.72 1.37 -0.31
N ALA A 40 9.11 2.28 -1.10
CA ALA A 40 8.72 1.98 -2.47
C ALA A 40 9.93 1.72 -3.39
N ALA A 41 11.04 2.42 -3.18
CA ALA A 41 12.28 2.19 -3.91
C ALA A 41 12.88 0.82 -3.57
N ALA A 42 12.97 0.47 -2.28
CA ALA A 42 13.45 -0.85 -1.86
C ALA A 42 12.58 -1.99 -2.42
N ALA A 43 11.25 -1.84 -2.39
CA ALA A 43 10.34 -2.80 -2.99
C ALA A 43 10.52 -2.94 -4.51
N HIS A 44 10.84 -1.85 -5.21
CA HIS A 44 11.14 -1.89 -6.65
C HIS A 44 12.43 -2.65 -6.96
N GLU A 45 13.51 -2.34 -6.22
CA GLU A 45 14.84 -2.95 -6.42
C GLU A 45 14.90 -4.42 -6.00
N ALA A 46 14.01 -4.86 -5.09
CA ALA A 46 13.91 -6.25 -4.67
C ALA A 46 13.35 -7.20 -5.76
N VAL A 47 12.77 -6.65 -6.83
CA VAL A 47 12.18 -7.43 -7.93
C VAL A 47 13.23 -7.64 -9.03
N ASP A 48 13.52 -8.90 -9.34
CA ASP A 48 14.44 -9.24 -10.41
C ASP A 48 13.76 -9.08 -11.78
N GLY A 49 14.37 -8.30 -12.67
CA GLY A 49 13.96 -8.23 -14.07
C GLY A 49 14.67 -7.14 -14.87
N ASP A 50 14.85 -7.39 -16.17
CA ASP A 50 15.46 -6.41 -17.10
C ASP A 50 14.63 -5.12 -17.21
N ARG A 51 13.34 -5.17 -16.81
CA ARG A 51 12.45 -4.03 -16.73
C ARG A 51 11.38 -4.26 -15.65
N VAL A 52 11.37 -3.39 -14.65
CA VAL A 52 10.33 -3.32 -13.61
C VAL A 52 9.53 -2.03 -13.80
N SER A 53 8.21 -2.08 -13.60
CA SER A 53 7.34 -0.90 -13.66
C SER A 53 6.54 -0.81 -12.37
N THR A 54 6.85 0.18 -11.54
CA THR A 54 6.10 0.47 -10.32
C THR A 54 5.12 1.60 -10.56
N PHE A 55 3.89 1.42 -10.07
CA PHE A 55 2.88 2.47 -10.00
C PHE A 55 2.66 2.83 -8.54
N LEU A 56 2.97 4.08 -8.18
CA LEU A 56 2.75 4.60 -6.84
C LEU A 56 1.67 5.68 -6.88
N LYS A 57 0.64 5.53 -6.05
CA LYS A 57 -0.41 6.53 -5.84
C LYS A 57 -0.35 6.98 -4.39
N ILE A 58 -0.09 8.27 -4.17
CA ILE A 58 0.04 8.86 -2.84
C ILE A 58 -1.18 9.72 -2.55
N ASP A 59 -1.75 9.55 -1.37
CA ASP A 59 -2.85 10.36 -0.85
C ASP A 59 -2.40 11.01 0.47
N ASP A 60 -1.69 12.12 0.36
CA ASP A 60 -1.21 12.95 1.48
C ASP A 60 -2.26 14.03 1.80
N LYS A 61 -3.12 13.74 2.79
CA LYS A 61 -4.09 14.70 3.30
C LYS A 61 -3.56 15.33 4.60
N ARG A 62 -2.66 16.31 4.47
CA ARG A 62 -1.97 17.05 5.55
C ARG A 62 -2.84 17.65 6.67
N THR A 63 -4.16 17.68 6.51
CA THR A 63 -5.11 18.19 7.51
C THR A 63 -5.81 17.06 8.27
N SER A 64 -5.33 15.82 8.16
CA SER A 64 -6.02 14.63 8.65
C SER A 64 -5.04 13.49 8.88
N ASP A 65 -5.14 12.83 10.03
CA ASP A 65 -4.36 11.64 10.37
C ASP A 65 -5.15 10.35 10.06
N ALA A 66 -6.02 10.39 9.04
CA ALA A 66 -6.95 9.29 8.74
C ALA A 66 -6.24 8.19 7.94
N THR A 67 -6.44 6.95 8.36
CA THR A 67 -5.86 5.77 7.74
C THR A 67 -6.59 5.36 6.46
N ALA A 68 -6.01 4.42 5.72
CA ALA A 68 -6.65 3.75 4.59
C ALA A 68 -7.89 2.97 5.04
N ALA A 69 -7.87 2.36 6.23
CA ALA A 69 -9.02 1.67 6.81
C ALA A 69 -10.18 2.64 7.08
N ASP A 70 -9.89 3.83 7.61
CA ASP A 70 -10.91 4.86 7.85
C ASP A 70 -11.63 5.28 6.56
N LYS A 71 -10.94 5.25 5.41
CA LYS A 71 -11.55 5.53 4.10
C LYS A 71 -12.54 4.44 3.71
N VAL A 72 -12.26 3.18 4.05
CA VAL A 72 -13.19 2.07 3.81
C VAL A 72 -14.39 2.20 4.73
N THR A 73 -14.18 2.44 6.04
CA THR A 73 -15.25 2.64 7.01
C THR A 73 -16.17 3.79 6.62
N ALA A 74 -15.63 4.94 6.20
CA ALA A 74 -16.43 6.06 5.74
C ALA A 74 -17.32 5.71 4.53
N VAL A 75 -16.81 4.89 3.61
CA VAL A 75 -17.62 4.38 2.48
C VAL A 75 -18.72 3.45 2.98
N GLU A 76 -18.43 2.54 3.89
CA GLU A 76 -19.41 1.61 4.48
C GLU A 76 -20.51 2.31 5.25
N ASP A 77 -20.17 3.36 6.00
CA ASP A 77 -21.12 4.24 6.70
C ASP A 77 -22.09 4.90 5.71
N HIS A 78 -21.56 5.43 4.59
CA HIS A 78 -22.40 6.00 3.52
C HIS A 78 -23.24 4.94 2.80
N LEU A 79 -22.74 3.71 2.67
CA LEU A 79 -23.47 2.60 2.06
C LEU A 79 -24.52 1.99 2.99
N GLY A 80 -24.39 2.17 4.31
CA GLY A 80 -25.20 1.49 5.33
C GLY A 80 -24.97 -0.02 5.40
N ARG A 81 -23.84 -0.51 4.85
CA ARG A 81 -23.44 -1.92 4.82
C ARG A 81 -21.95 -2.05 4.49
N GLU A 82 -21.39 -3.23 4.74
CA GLU A 82 -20.02 -3.56 4.33
C GLU A 82 -19.84 -3.42 2.80
N ALA A 83 -18.66 -2.93 2.41
CA ALA A 83 -18.24 -2.72 1.02
C ALA A 83 -17.76 -4.04 0.38
N LYS A 84 -18.33 -5.17 0.80
CA LYS A 84 -18.00 -6.52 0.35
C LYS A 84 -19.29 -7.30 0.06
N ARG A 85 -19.21 -8.26 -0.86
CA ARG A 85 -20.26 -9.26 -1.12
C ARG A 85 -19.63 -10.51 -1.74
N GLU A 86 -20.14 -11.67 -1.39
CA GLU A 86 -19.75 -12.94 -2.01
C GLU A 86 -20.72 -13.28 -3.16
N ARG A 87 -20.25 -14.07 -4.13
CA ARG A 87 -21.05 -14.55 -5.26
C ARG A 87 -21.40 -16.02 -5.10
#